data_AF-A0A6I2QYJ8-F1
#
_entry.id   AF-A0A6I2QYJ8-F1
#
_cell.length_a   1.000
_cell.length_b   1.000
_cell.length_c   1.000
_cell.angle_alpha   90.00
_cell.angle_beta   90.00
_cell.angle_gamma   90.00
#
_symmetry.space_group_name_H-M   'P 1'
#
loop_
_entity.id
_entity.type
_entity.pdbx_description
1 polymer ?
#
loop_
_entity_poly.entity_id
_entity_poly.type
_entity_poly.pdbx_seq_one_letter_code
_entity_poly.pdbx_strand_id
1 'polypeptide(L)'
;MSSIKAFECLTGHISGLCTLSGKLTCFGSLSGKLSAVIDFNAYSGEYEVVPNAFNTQVLPTANKVLKKDIVVQKVPYFETSNNYDGVTVYIAEEVNQNA
;
A
#
# COMPACT_ATOMS: atom_id res chain seq x y z
N MET A 1 3.33 -16.79 61.31
CA MET A 1 3.87 -16.25 60.04
C MET A 1 3.17 -16.98 58.90
N SER A 2 2.28 -16.31 58.20
CA SER A 2 1.53 -16.93 57.10
C SER A 2 2.46 -17.09 55.89
N SER A 3 2.65 -18.34 55.46
CA SER A 3 3.50 -18.71 54.33
C SER A 3 2.99 -18.04 53.04
N ILE A 4 3.84 -17.26 52.38
CA ILE A 4 3.59 -16.80 51.01
C ILE A 4 3.69 -18.04 50.11
N LYS A 5 2.54 -18.51 49.61
CA LYS A 5 2.49 -19.48 48.52
C LYS A 5 2.58 -18.71 47.20
N ALA A 6 3.75 -18.73 46.56
CA ALA A 6 3.88 -18.30 45.19
C ALA A 6 3.10 -19.28 44.30
N PHE A 7 2.07 -18.81 43.60
CA PHE A 7 1.34 -19.62 42.62
C PHE A 7 2.13 -19.73 41.31
N GLU A 8 1.73 -20.73 40.52
CA GLU A 8 2.36 -21.20 39.29
C GLU A 8 2.71 -20.05 38.33
N CYS A 9 3.92 -20.14 37.76
CA CYS A 9 4.46 -19.12 36.88
C CYS A 9 3.59 -19.00 35.62
N LEU A 10 3.02 -17.82 35.36
CA LEU A 10 2.32 -17.56 34.10
C LEU A 10 3.37 -17.29 33.01
N THR A 11 3.67 -18.29 32.20
CA THR A 11 4.62 -18.16 31.08
C THR A 11 3.90 -17.84 29.78
N GLY A 12 4.31 -16.78 29.10
CA GLY A 12 3.85 -16.43 27.75
C GLY A 12 5.05 -16.15 26.85
N HIS A 13 5.02 -16.69 25.62
CA HIS A 13 6.04 -16.43 24.61
C HIS A 13 5.53 -15.36 23.64
N ILE A 14 6.27 -14.26 23.50
CA ILE A 14 5.95 -13.17 22.56
C ILE A 14 6.99 -13.23 21.45
N SER A 15 6.55 -13.48 20.22
CA SER A 15 7.41 -13.51 19.04
C SER A 15 7.21 -12.27 18.17
N GLY A 16 8.28 -11.82 17.51
CA GLY A 16 8.31 -10.65 16.61
C GLY A 16 8.83 -9.34 17.26
N LEU A 17 8.89 -8.26 16.47
CA LEU A 17 9.22 -6.89 16.92
C LEU A 17 8.00 -6.24 17.61
N CYS A 18 7.47 -6.88 18.65
CA CYS A 18 6.29 -6.40 19.36
C CYS A 18 6.63 -5.98 20.79
N THR A 19 5.98 -4.93 21.30
CA THR A 19 6.08 -4.52 22.71
C THR A 19 4.77 -4.86 23.43
N LEU A 20 4.84 -5.67 24.49
CA LEU A 20 3.71 -5.92 25.38
C LEU A 20 3.77 -4.95 26.56
N SER A 21 2.70 -4.19 26.77
CA SER A 21 2.53 -3.32 27.94
C SER A 21 1.24 -3.67 28.68
N GLY A 22 1.31 -3.72 30.00
CA GLY A 22 0.20 -4.08 30.89
C GLY A 22 0.51 -3.75 32.34
N LYS A 23 -0.53 -3.70 33.18
CA LYS A 23 -0.43 -3.44 34.63
C LYS A 23 -0.78 -4.72 35.38
N LEU A 24 0.13 -5.20 36.23
CA LEU A 24 -0.15 -6.32 37.14
C LEU A 24 -1.02 -5.81 38.31
N THR A 25 -2.27 -6.26 38.38
CA THR A 25 -3.15 -6.01 39.51
C THR A 25 -3.41 -7.30 40.27
N CYS A 26 -3.47 -7.23 41.60
CA CYS A 26 -3.61 -8.39 42.52
C CYS A 26 -4.97 -9.14 42.42
N PHE A 27 -5.80 -8.84 41.41
CA PHE A 27 -7.09 -9.48 41.16
C PHE A 27 -7.02 -10.35 39.90
N GLY A 28 -6.50 -11.57 40.04
CA GLY A 28 -6.76 -12.75 39.19
C GLY A 28 -6.62 -12.66 37.66
N SER A 29 -6.19 -11.53 37.09
CA SER A 29 -6.19 -11.32 35.64
C SER A 29 -5.08 -10.37 35.20
N LEU A 30 -4.48 -10.69 34.05
CA LEU A 30 -3.51 -9.86 33.34
C LEU A 30 -4.18 -9.34 32.07
N SER A 31 -4.30 -8.03 31.94
CA SER A 31 -4.79 -7.37 30.72
C SER A 31 -3.70 -6.48 30.11
N GLY A 32 -3.64 -6.43 28.79
CA GLY A 32 -2.68 -5.66 28.01
C GLY A 32 -3.14 -5.52 26.56
N LYS A 33 -2.57 -4.55 25.85
CA LYS A 33 -2.80 -4.37 24.40
C LYS A 33 -1.56 -4.84 23.64
N LEU A 34 -1.77 -5.64 22.59
CA LEU A 34 -0.71 -6.03 21.67
C LEU A 34 -0.71 -5.08 20.48
N SER A 35 0.43 -4.44 20.22
CA SER A 35 0.67 -3.69 18.99
C SER A 35 1.83 -4.36 18.26
N ALA A 36 1.54 -4.86 17.06
CA ALA A 36 2.52 -5.46 16.17
C ALA A 36 2.78 -4.51 15.00
N VAL A 37 4.05 -4.39 14.61
CA VAL A 37 4.40 -3.80 13.31
C VAL A 37 4.07 -4.86 12.28
N ILE A 38 3.04 -4.62 11.46
CA ILE A 38 2.78 -5.44 10.30
C ILE A 38 3.75 -4.96 9.23
N ASP A 39 4.79 -5.73 8.96
CA ASP A 39 5.73 -5.46 7.87
C ASP A 39 4.99 -5.62 6.55
N PHE A 40 4.53 -4.50 6.00
CA PHE A 40 3.97 -4.46 4.65
C PHE A 40 5.09 -4.22 3.64
N ASN A 41 5.10 -5.01 2.58
CA ASN A 41 6.07 -4.83 1.50
C ASN A 41 5.89 -3.46 0.85
N ALA A 42 6.99 -2.74 0.59
CA ALA A 42 6.92 -1.49 -0.14
C ALA A 42 6.53 -1.75 -1.61
N TYR A 43 5.69 -0.90 -2.18
CA TYR A 43 5.40 -0.93 -3.62
C TYR A 43 6.61 -0.40 -4.40
N SER A 44 7.15 -1.25 -5.26
CA SER A 44 8.34 -1.00 -6.08
C SER A 44 8.03 -0.83 -7.57
N GLY A 45 6.75 -0.72 -7.95
CA GLY A 45 6.36 -0.50 -9.34
C GLY A 45 6.39 0.99 -9.72
N GLU A 46 5.88 1.27 -10.92
CA GLU A 46 5.83 2.63 -11.47
C GLU A 46 4.91 3.55 -10.65
N TYR A 47 5.38 4.78 -10.42
CA TYR A 47 4.61 5.84 -9.78
C TYR A 47 4.17 6.92 -10.78
N GLU A 48 4.78 6.99 -11.96
CA GLU A 48 4.35 7.85 -13.05
C GLU A 48 3.81 6.98 -14.17
N VAL A 49 2.51 7.09 -14.45
CA VAL A 49 1.81 6.14 -15.33
C VAL A 49 0.99 6.88 -16.37
N VAL A 50 1.18 6.55 -17.64
CA VAL A 50 0.31 6.98 -18.75
C VAL A 50 -0.75 5.90 -18.98
N PRO A 51 -2.05 6.23 -19.01
CA PRO A 51 -3.10 5.26 -19.24
C PRO A 51 -2.98 4.59 -20.61
N ASN A 52 -3.23 3.28 -20.66
CA ASN A 52 -3.39 2.57 -21.93
C ASN A 52 -4.78 2.87 -22.52
N ALA A 53 -4.84 3.16 -23.82
CA ALA A 53 -6.08 3.54 -24.49
C ALA A 53 -7.12 2.42 -24.61
N PHE A 54 -6.62 1.21 -24.87
CA PHE A 54 -7.45 0.11 -25.35
C PHE A 54 -7.55 -1.02 -24.32
N ASN A 55 -6.61 -1.09 -23.39
CA ASN A 55 -6.52 -2.15 -22.41
C ASN A 55 -6.59 -1.59 -20.99
N THR A 56 -7.23 -2.35 -20.10
CA THR A 56 -7.19 -2.07 -18.67
C THR A 56 -5.77 -2.25 -18.14
N GLN A 57 -5.28 -1.25 -17.43
CA GLN A 57 -4.00 -1.31 -16.73
C GLN A 57 -4.25 -1.47 -15.23
N VAL A 58 -3.55 -2.43 -14.60
CA VAL A 58 -3.63 -2.67 -13.15
C VAL A 58 -2.24 -2.56 -12.55
N LEU A 59 -2.07 -1.66 -11.59
CA LEU A 59 -0.86 -1.56 -10.79
C LEU A 59 -0.97 -2.53 -9.60
N PRO A 60 -0.01 -3.43 -9.37
CA PRO A 60 -0.10 -4.45 -8.32
C PRO A 60 0.24 -3.85 -6.94
N THR A 61 -0.60 -2.95 -6.44
CA THR A 61 -0.44 -2.20 -5.18
C THR A 61 -1.10 -2.86 -3.98
N ALA A 62 -1.87 -3.94 -4.19
CA ALA A 62 -2.54 -4.67 -3.12
C ALA A 62 -1.55 -5.11 -2.01
N ASN A 63 -1.92 -4.85 -0.75
CA ASN A 63 -1.14 -5.15 0.45
C ASN A 63 0.29 -4.55 0.48
N LYS A 64 0.50 -3.43 -0.23
CA LYS A 64 1.80 -2.75 -0.27
C LYS A 64 1.72 -1.31 0.22
N VAL A 65 2.83 -0.81 0.76
CA VAL A 65 2.96 0.60 1.18
C VAL A 65 3.46 1.43 0.01
N LEU A 66 2.70 2.47 -0.34
CA LEU A 66 3.13 3.51 -1.28
C LEU A 66 4.00 4.53 -0.53
N LYS A 67 5.22 4.76 -1.03
CA LYS A 67 6.13 5.76 -0.43
C LYS A 67 5.94 7.17 -1.02
N LYS A 68 5.19 7.26 -2.12
CA LYS A 68 4.91 8.46 -2.89
C LYS A 68 3.49 8.35 -3.47
N ASP A 69 2.95 9.45 -3.94
CA ASP A 69 1.70 9.41 -4.70
C ASP A 69 1.94 8.78 -6.08
N ILE A 70 0.97 8.01 -6.57
CA ILE A 70 0.96 7.55 -7.96
C ILE A 70 0.33 8.66 -8.79
N VAL A 71 1.10 9.22 -9.72
CA VAL A 71 0.66 10.23 -10.66
C VAL A 71 0.22 9.55 -11.95
N VAL A 72 -1.07 9.61 -12.24
CA VAL A 72 -1.64 9.16 -13.50
C VAL A 72 -1.68 10.34 -14.45
N GLN A 73 -0.91 10.26 -15.53
CA GLN A 73 -0.86 11.29 -16.55
C GLN A 73 -2.15 11.31 -17.37
N LYS A 74 -2.45 12.46 -17.98
CA LYS A 74 -3.56 12.55 -18.94
C LYS A 74 -3.33 11.60 -20.11
N VAL A 75 -4.41 11.13 -20.71
CA VAL A 75 -4.34 10.39 -21.99
C VAL A 75 -3.75 11.34 -23.06
N PRO A 76 -2.74 10.92 -23.83
CA PRO A 76 -2.22 11.71 -24.94
C PRO A 76 -3.32 12.10 -25.92
N TYR A 77 -3.29 13.35 -26.37
CA TYR A 77 -4.32 13.94 -27.23
C TYR A 77 -3.66 14.91 -28.21
N PHE A 78 -3.88 14.70 -29.50
CA PHE A 78 -3.31 15.53 -30.57
C PHE A 78 -4.39 15.87 -31.59
N GLU A 79 -4.33 17.09 -32.12
CA GLU A 79 -5.21 17.56 -33.20
C GLU A 79 -4.36 17.97 -34.40
N THR A 80 -4.84 17.63 -35.60
CA THR A 80 -4.25 18.08 -36.86
C THR A 80 -5.34 18.52 -37.84
N SER A 81 -5.02 19.48 -38.70
CA SER A 81 -5.83 19.77 -39.87
C SER A 81 -5.79 18.60 -40.86
N ASN A 82 -6.89 18.36 -41.56
CA ASN A 82 -6.97 17.37 -42.64
C ASN A 82 -7.22 18.04 -44.01
N ASN A 83 -7.17 17.24 -45.08
CA ASN A 83 -7.27 17.72 -46.47
C ASN A 83 -8.69 18.20 -46.87
N TYR A 84 -9.64 18.18 -45.95
CA TYR A 84 -11.05 18.51 -46.17
C TYR A 84 -11.51 19.64 -45.23
N ASP A 85 -10.60 20.54 -44.84
CA ASP A 85 -10.82 21.66 -43.92
C ASP A 85 -11.41 21.24 -42.55
N GLY A 86 -11.23 19.98 -42.17
CA GLY A 86 -11.64 19.42 -40.87
C GLY A 86 -10.48 19.20 -39.91
N VAL A 87 -10.80 18.79 -38.68
CA VAL A 87 -9.84 18.41 -37.65
C VAL A 87 -9.86 16.90 -37.47
N THR A 88 -8.68 16.28 -37.50
CA THR A 88 -8.47 14.89 -37.12
C THR A 88 -7.84 14.84 -35.73
N VAL A 89 -8.39 13.98 -34.86
CA VAL A 89 -7.94 13.82 -33.47
C VAL A 89 -7.28 12.46 -33.29
N TYR A 90 -6.12 12.43 -32.67
CA TYR A 90 -5.43 11.21 -32.24
C TYR A 90 -5.48 11.11 -30.72
N ILE A 91 -6.07 10.03 -30.22
CA ILE A 91 -6.21 9.76 -28.79
C ILE A 91 -5.33 8.57 -28.44
N ALA A 92 -4.43 8.77 -27.48
CA ALA A 92 -3.53 7.77 -26.91
C ALA A 92 -2.52 7.10 -27.88
N GLU A 93 -2.52 7.49 -29.15
CA GLU A 93 -1.55 7.07 -30.15
C GLU A 93 -0.57 8.22 -30.40
N GLU A 94 0.73 8.00 -30.18
CA GLU A 94 1.75 8.83 -30.81
C GLU A 94 1.76 8.44 -32.30
N VAL A 95 1.20 9.29 -33.14
CA VAL A 95 1.50 9.21 -34.57
C VAL A 95 2.95 9.65 -34.71
N ASN A 96 3.87 8.70 -34.90
CA ASN A 96 5.19 9.02 -35.41
C ASN A 96 5.01 9.63 -36.80
N GLN A 97 5.06 10.96 -36.91
CA GLN A 97 4.89 11.71 -38.16
C GLN A 97 6.07 11.56 -39.14
N ASN A 98 6.92 10.53 -38.97
CA ASN A 98 8.06 10.25 -39.82
C ASN A 98 7.97 8.81 -40.35
N ALA A 99 7.20 8.60 -41.42
CA ALA A 99 7.28 7.44 -42.30
C ALA A 99 6.96 7.85 -43.74
#